data_AF-A0A4R2S0D1-F1
#
_entry.id   AF-A0A4R2S0D1-F1
#
_cell.length_a   1.000
_cell.length_b   1.000
_cell.length_c   1.000
_cell.angle_alpha   90.00
_cell.angle_beta   90.00
_cell.angle_gamma   90.00
#
_symmetry.space_group_name_H-M   'P 1'
#
loop_
_entity.id
_entity.type
_entity.pdbx_description
1 polymer ?
#
loop_
_entity_poly.entity_id
_entity_poly.type
_entity_poly.pdbx_seq_one_letter_code
_entity_poly.pdbx_strand_id
1 'polypeptide(L)'
;MDSGFTREQFDLLRDHGGRPAENGPSGHVYAVLKDAHYATRDWADDLQAAHFPMGRVKARRAPINQGGNYTPYTWAKIYPRPDAPKVLAYTVGIDAVGAFIVKIDTVNGGGVLQTKFEAVRGPTNDGAPIAAVMDAATGLAMSREDLVSWSAKAIRGFSPTYDELVQTLDLGGPLRLITEPDAARTAAADWRRAMTDGVVWRGSTRWVPDGEIVLKAPKVEEDRTTLTMGVLPKGTGWTVGIADPLEPGSQNPLSNFATDSTGRRYLVHQARLGSNAKNILETEFLEVTGLTPVDVEVPDEGLARKWVIVADLDADPVQIRRSTGRFVHLCALVRAARVSASQAAEQGDESVLSNTDTDWVVRIAPDEVGGTYVIAPRPALDERLVSKRHGLVSMTLHDHLAKMDVTMRKLQHPLGFQIDGEILPQDSKPLLIEIKTSISAADVHTGVGQLHLYSRLIPGLDQHVKVLLLPKMPAAQVVDAIAATGIVVHTYSLTDTAEGGEAVFSSGFLALCTAG
;
A
#
# COMPACT_ATOMS: atom_id res chain seq x y z
N MET A 1 -2.61 26.26 10.20
CA MET A 1 -1.94 27.40 9.51
C MET A 1 -2.06 27.18 8.02
N ASP A 2 -2.12 28.26 7.23
CA ASP A 2 -2.11 28.21 5.76
C ASP A 2 -0.86 27.44 5.26
N SER A 3 -1.00 26.69 4.16
CA SER A 3 0.09 25.94 3.52
C SER A 3 1.12 26.86 2.85
N GLY A 4 0.83 28.15 2.71
CA GLY A 4 1.73 29.14 2.11
C GLY A 4 1.82 29.06 0.58
N PHE A 5 1.00 28.21 -0.03
CA PHE A 5 0.86 28.10 -1.48
C PHE A 5 -0.30 28.95 -1.98
N THR A 6 -0.16 29.53 -3.17
CA THR A 6 -1.21 30.36 -3.79
C THR A 6 -1.45 29.99 -5.25
N ARG A 7 -2.66 30.27 -5.75
CA ARG A 7 -3.03 30.08 -7.16
C ARG A 7 -2.08 30.81 -8.12
N GLU A 8 -1.65 32.01 -7.72
CA GLU A 8 -0.73 32.84 -8.49
C GLU A 8 0.63 32.16 -8.68
N GLN A 9 1.16 31.46 -7.67
CA GLN A 9 2.41 30.72 -7.79
C GLN A 9 2.32 29.65 -8.90
N PHE A 10 1.23 28.89 -8.95
CA PHE A 10 0.99 27.90 -10.01
C PHE A 10 0.88 28.54 -11.39
N ASP A 11 0.17 29.67 -11.49
CA ASP A 11 0.03 30.38 -12.76
C ASP A 11 1.38 30.90 -13.26
N LEU A 12 2.20 31.47 -12.37
CA LEU A 12 3.54 31.94 -12.71
C LEU A 12 4.51 30.80 -13.07
N LEU A 13 4.43 29.64 -12.40
CA LEU A 13 5.23 28.47 -12.78
C LEU A 13 4.87 27.99 -14.19
N ARG A 14 3.57 27.95 -14.52
CA ARG A 14 3.09 27.58 -15.86
C ARG A 14 3.54 28.59 -16.92
N ASP A 15 3.37 29.87 -16.63
CA ASP A 15 3.52 30.93 -17.63
C ASP A 15 5.00 31.33 -17.83
N HIS A 16 5.84 31.17 -16.81
CA HIS A 16 7.26 31.56 -16.85
C HIS A 16 8.25 30.39 -16.74
N GLY A 17 7.82 29.19 -16.34
CA GLY A 17 8.68 28.01 -16.23
C GLY A 17 9.45 27.72 -17.51
N GLY A 18 10.77 27.59 -17.41
CA GLY A 18 11.69 27.39 -18.54
C GLY A 18 12.06 28.66 -19.31
N ARG A 19 11.43 29.81 -19.04
CA ARG A 19 11.73 31.09 -19.71
C ARG A 19 12.84 31.87 -18.99
N PRO A 20 13.63 32.68 -19.71
CA PRO A 20 14.62 33.58 -19.11
C PRO A 20 14.00 34.55 -18.11
N ALA A 21 14.71 34.84 -17.02
CA ALA A 21 14.30 35.85 -16.05
C ALA A 21 14.70 37.26 -16.51
N GLU A 22 13.83 37.90 -17.30
CA GLU A 22 14.08 39.22 -17.92
C GLU A 22 14.48 40.33 -16.94
N ASN A 23 13.94 40.31 -15.72
CA ASN A 23 14.19 41.32 -14.67
C ASN A 23 15.05 40.81 -13.49
N GLY A 24 15.69 39.64 -13.65
CA GLY A 24 16.51 39.05 -12.60
C GLY A 24 15.78 38.90 -11.24
N PRO A 25 16.50 39.02 -10.10
CA PRO A 25 15.95 38.77 -8.76
C PRO A 25 15.07 39.91 -8.19
N SER A 26 14.72 40.91 -9.00
CA SER A 26 14.04 42.13 -8.54
C SER A 26 12.59 42.26 -9.00
N GLY A 27 12.08 41.32 -9.80
CA GLY A 27 10.72 41.36 -10.33
C GLY A 27 9.67 40.65 -9.46
N HIS A 28 8.40 41.03 -9.64
CA HIS A 28 7.24 40.40 -9.00
C HIS A 28 7.23 38.87 -9.16
N VAL A 29 7.47 38.38 -10.38
CA VAL A 29 7.53 36.94 -10.69
C VAL A 29 8.57 36.23 -9.83
N TYR A 30 9.76 36.83 -9.67
CA TYR A 30 10.81 36.26 -8.84
C TYR A 30 10.41 36.20 -7.37
N ALA A 31 9.80 37.28 -6.85
CA ALA A 31 9.36 37.35 -5.46
C ALA A 31 8.31 36.27 -5.13
N VAL A 32 7.26 36.17 -5.95
CA VAL A 32 6.18 35.19 -5.74
C VAL A 32 6.69 33.76 -5.84
N LEU A 33 7.52 33.45 -6.85
CA LEU A 33 8.09 32.10 -6.99
C LEU A 33 9.09 31.78 -5.89
N LYS A 34 9.85 32.76 -5.40
CA LYS A 34 10.72 32.60 -4.24
C LYS A 34 9.91 32.21 -2.99
N ASP A 35 8.74 32.83 -2.78
CA ASP A 35 7.85 32.46 -1.68
C ASP A 35 7.33 31.02 -1.84
N ALA A 36 7.00 30.59 -3.05
CA ALA A 36 6.63 29.19 -3.32
C ALA A 36 7.76 28.19 -2.96
N HIS A 37 9.02 28.56 -3.23
CA HIS A 37 10.18 27.77 -2.83
C HIS A 37 10.36 27.70 -1.31
N TYR A 38 10.06 28.78 -0.57
CA TYR A 38 10.03 28.74 0.90
C TYR A 38 8.90 27.87 1.41
N ALA A 39 7.67 28.04 0.90
CA ALA A 39 6.53 27.20 1.27
C ALA A 39 6.78 25.70 1.01
N THR A 40 7.50 25.38 -0.07
CA THR A 40 7.90 23.99 -0.37
C THR A 40 8.98 23.47 0.56
N ARG A 41 9.92 24.32 0.97
CA ARG A 41 10.91 23.95 1.98
C ARG A 41 10.24 23.69 3.32
N ASP A 42 9.37 24.59 3.76
CA ASP A 42 8.69 24.47 5.05
C ASP A 42 7.83 23.19 5.08
N TRP A 43 7.14 22.87 3.97
CA TRP A 43 6.48 21.57 3.78
C TRP A 43 7.44 20.40 4.01
N ALA A 44 8.61 20.43 3.36
CA ALA A 44 9.57 19.35 3.44
C ALA A 44 10.21 19.23 4.84
N ASP A 45 10.48 20.36 5.50
CA ASP A 45 11.02 20.42 6.86
C ASP A 45 10.00 19.83 7.87
N ASP A 46 8.71 20.20 7.76
CA ASP A 46 7.64 19.66 8.61
C ASP A 46 7.41 18.16 8.35
N LEU A 47 7.41 17.73 7.08
CA LEU A 47 7.29 16.32 6.71
C LEU A 47 8.49 15.50 7.19
N GLN A 48 9.71 16.03 7.08
CA GLN A 48 10.91 15.39 7.61
C GLN A 48 10.83 15.24 9.12
N ALA A 49 10.45 16.29 9.85
CA ALA A 49 10.30 16.22 11.31
C ALA A 49 9.26 15.18 11.74
N ALA A 50 8.13 15.10 11.03
CA ALA A 50 7.04 14.19 11.35
C ALA A 50 7.32 12.72 10.95
N HIS A 51 7.99 12.48 9.82
CA HIS A 51 8.08 11.14 9.21
C HIS A 51 9.50 10.59 9.11
N PHE A 52 10.51 11.45 9.07
CA PHE A 52 11.91 11.06 8.94
C PHE A 52 12.76 11.81 9.97
N PRO A 53 12.59 11.58 11.28
CA PRO A 53 13.17 12.44 12.32
C PRO A 53 14.71 12.52 12.27
N MET A 54 15.38 11.49 11.73
CA MET A 54 16.83 11.46 11.51
C MET A 54 17.26 11.92 10.11
N GLY A 55 16.30 12.24 9.24
CA GLY A 55 16.51 12.67 7.88
C GLY A 55 17.03 14.10 7.77
N ARG A 56 17.23 14.53 6.53
CA ARG A 56 17.66 15.89 6.21
C ARG A 56 17.00 16.41 4.95
N VAL A 57 16.68 17.70 4.96
CA VAL A 57 16.09 18.39 3.81
C VAL A 57 17.16 19.16 3.03
N LYS A 58 17.04 19.11 1.71
CA LYS A 58 17.79 19.95 0.77
C LYS A 58 16.83 20.58 -0.22
N ALA A 59 16.57 21.87 -0.04
CA ALA A 59 15.71 22.65 -0.92
C ALA A 59 16.49 23.80 -1.57
N ARG A 60 16.19 24.07 -2.85
CA ARG A 60 16.66 25.29 -3.50
C ARG A 60 15.70 26.43 -3.15
N ARG A 61 16.25 27.59 -2.78
CA ARG A 61 15.46 28.80 -2.47
C ARG A 61 15.33 29.78 -3.64
N ALA A 62 16.11 29.59 -4.70
CA ALA A 62 16.11 30.46 -5.86
C ALA A 62 15.24 29.87 -6.98
N PRO A 63 14.29 30.63 -7.54
CA PRO A 63 13.40 30.17 -8.62
C PRO A 63 14.06 30.14 -10.00
N ILE A 64 15.32 30.59 -10.12
CA ILE A 64 16.06 30.66 -11.39
C ILE A 64 17.16 29.60 -11.39
N ASN A 65 17.35 28.90 -12.50
CA ASN A 65 18.40 27.90 -12.73
C ASN A 65 19.77 28.50 -13.07
N GLN A 66 20.80 27.65 -13.26
CA GLN A 66 22.15 28.15 -13.59
C GLN A 66 22.21 28.87 -14.94
N GLY A 67 21.28 28.55 -15.86
CA GLY A 67 21.16 29.22 -17.16
C GLY A 67 20.33 30.50 -17.14
N GLY A 68 19.92 31.00 -15.96
CA GLY A 68 19.14 32.23 -15.87
C GLY A 68 17.65 32.08 -16.17
N ASN A 69 17.14 30.85 -16.29
CA ASN A 69 15.72 30.59 -16.58
C ASN A 69 14.94 30.21 -15.31
N TYR A 70 13.67 30.58 -15.23
CA TYR A 70 12.80 30.12 -14.15
C TYR A 70 12.64 28.60 -14.17
N THR A 71 12.68 27.96 -13.01
CA THR A 71 12.36 26.53 -12.89
C THR A 71 10.86 26.33 -12.97
N PRO A 72 10.35 25.34 -13.74
CA PRO A 72 8.92 25.06 -13.84
C PRO A 72 8.38 24.30 -12.60
N TYR A 73 9.06 24.36 -11.46
CA TYR A 73 8.76 23.61 -10.24
C TYR A 73 9.47 24.16 -9.01
N THR A 74 9.10 23.68 -7.81
CA THR A 74 9.66 24.11 -6.52
C THR A 74 10.34 23.04 -5.65
N TRP A 75 10.90 21.98 -6.24
CA TRP A 75 11.40 20.79 -5.52
C TRP A 75 12.25 21.03 -4.25
N ALA A 76 11.80 20.39 -3.17
CA ALA A 76 12.57 20.11 -1.97
C ALA A 76 12.82 18.61 -1.83
N LYS A 77 14.07 18.24 -1.51
CA LYS A 77 14.52 16.86 -1.38
C LYS A 77 14.61 16.48 0.08
N ILE A 78 14.02 15.35 0.46
CA ILE A 78 14.09 14.77 1.79
C ILE A 78 14.89 13.49 1.69
N TYR A 79 16.05 13.49 2.30
CA TYR A 79 16.84 12.28 2.50
C TYR A 79 16.37 11.67 3.82
N PRO A 80 15.80 10.45 3.83
CA PRO A 80 15.11 9.93 5.01
C PRO A 80 16.06 9.72 6.20
N ARG A 81 17.37 9.67 5.95
CA ARG A 81 18.41 9.37 6.93
C ARG A 81 19.73 10.08 6.59
N PRO A 82 20.69 10.19 7.54
CA PRO A 82 21.98 10.85 7.29
C PRO A 82 22.83 10.15 6.22
N ASP A 83 22.75 8.82 6.19
CA ASP A 83 23.49 7.91 5.31
C ASP A 83 22.80 7.61 3.98
N ALA A 84 21.57 8.12 3.78
CA ALA A 84 20.81 7.90 2.56
C ALA A 84 21.61 8.30 1.30
N PRO A 85 21.59 7.49 0.23
CA PRO A 85 22.35 7.76 -0.99
C PRO A 85 22.10 9.16 -1.53
N LYS A 86 23.16 9.91 -1.86
CA LYS A 86 23.03 11.31 -2.31
C LYS A 86 22.24 11.46 -3.61
N VAL A 87 22.17 10.39 -4.40
CA VAL A 87 21.54 10.31 -5.73
C VAL A 87 20.09 9.83 -5.71
N LEU A 88 19.52 9.54 -4.53
CA LEU A 88 18.11 9.17 -4.37
C LEU A 88 17.51 9.98 -3.21
N ALA A 89 16.30 10.49 -3.36
CA ALA A 89 15.62 11.22 -2.30
C ALA A 89 14.11 11.13 -2.47
N TYR A 90 13.38 11.23 -1.36
CA TYR A 90 12.00 11.70 -1.45
C TYR A 90 12.01 13.15 -1.94
N THR A 91 11.06 13.54 -2.75
CA THR A 91 10.93 14.89 -3.30
C THR A 91 9.49 15.35 -3.15
N VAL A 92 9.32 16.57 -2.66
CA VAL A 92 8.03 17.25 -2.57
C VAL A 92 8.07 18.60 -3.28
N GLY A 93 6.92 19.06 -3.76
CA GLY A 93 6.73 20.43 -4.23
C GLY A 93 5.56 20.59 -5.17
N ILE A 94 5.56 21.72 -5.88
CA ILE A 94 4.58 22.03 -6.91
C ILE A 94 5.25 22.21 -8.28
N ASP A 95 4.49 22.04 -9.36
CA ASP A 95 4.96 22.27 -10.73
C ASP A 95 4.02 23.10 -11.62
N ALA A 96 4.54 23.39 -12.81
CA ALA A 96 3.89 24.13 -13.88
C ALA A 96 2.63 23.45 -14.45
N VAL A 97 2.41 22.16 -14.21
CA VAL A 97 1.16 21.50 -14.65
C VAL A 97 0.03 21.65 -13.64
N GLY A 98 0.28 22.32 -12.51
CA GLY A 98 -0.75 22.62 -11.52
C GLY A 98 -0.93 21.50 -10.51
N ALA A 99 0.14 20.78 -10.15
CA ALA A 99 0.07 19.69 -9.20
C ALA A 99 0.97 19.90 -7.97
N PHE A 100 0.50 19.43 -6.82
CA PHE A 100 1.32 19.04 -5.68
C PHE A 100 1.82 17.61 -5.87
N ILE A 101 3.11 17.39 -5.65
CA ILE A 101 3.74 16.09 -5.92
C ILE A 101 4.56 15.66 -4.70
N VAL A 102 4.43 14.39 -4.34
CA VAL A 102 5.31 13.66 -3.42
C VAL A 102 5.81 12.44 -4.18
N LYS A 103 7.12 12.21 -4.23
CA LYS A 103 7.69 11.07 -4.97
C LYS A 103 9.04 10.64 -4.44
N ILE A 104 9.53 9.48 -4.85
CA ILE A 104 10.96 9.17 -4.82
C ILE A 104 11.55 9.58 -6.17
N ASP A 105 12.71 10.24 -6.18
CA ASP A 105 13.35 10.74 -7.40
C ASP A 105 14.87 10.57 -7.36
N THR A 106 15.47 10.46 -8.54
CA THR A 106 16.93 10.49 -8.66
C THR A 106 17.45 11.92 -8.60
N VAL A 107 18.63 12.10 -8.01
CA VAL A 107 19.29 13.40 -7.87
C VAL A 107 20.57 13.39 -8.69
N ASN A 108 20.54 14.10 -9.82
CA ASN A 108 21.62 14.09 -10.80
C ASN A 108 21.96 12.68 -11.31
N GLY A 109 20.96 11.79 -11.36
CA GLY A 109 21.10 10.46 -11.92
C GLY A 109 21.33 10.53 -13.43
N GLY A 110 22.17 9.64 -13.96
CA GLY A 110 22.45 9.55 -15.38
C GLY A 110 22.89 8.14 -15.76
N GLY A 111 22.87 7.84 -17.06
CA GLY A 111 23.24 6.54 -17.60
C GLY A 111 22.38 5.39 -17.03
N VAL A 112 23.04 4.30 -16.64
CA VAL A 112 22.40 3.05 -16.19
C VAL A 112 21.45 3.27 -15.00
N LEU A 113 21.82 4.15 -14.07
CA LEU A 113 20.97 4.46 -12.90
C LEU A 113 19.62 5.04 -13.33
N GLN A 114 19.63 5.97 -14.29
CA GLN A 114 18.41 6.60 -14.78
C GLN A 114 17.52 5.58 -15.50
N THR A 115 18.11 4.70 -16.31
CA THR A 115 17.37 3.63 -17.00
C THR A 115 16.70 2.67 -16.02
N LYS A 116 17.41 2.23 -14.97
CA LYS A 116 16.82 1.37 -13.93
C LYS A 116 15.70 2.07 -13.16
N PHE A 117 15.92 3.35 -12.81
CA PHE A 117 14.91 4.13 -12.10
C PHE A 117 13.65 4.38 -12.95
N GLU A 118 13.81 4.68 -14.24
CA GLU A 118 12.68 4.88 -15.15
C GLU A 118 11.87 3.60 -15.37
N ALA A 119 12.52 2.43 -15.35
CA ALA A 119 11.82 1.14 -15.40
C ALA A 119 10.90 0.92 -14.19
N VAL A 120 11.26 1.44 -13.01
CA VAL A 120 10.42 1.39 -11.81
C VAL A 120 9.37 2.49 -11.80
N ARG A 121 9.76 3.73 -12.11
CA ARG A 121 8.86 4.89 -12.07
C ARG A 121 7.76 4.80 -13.13
N GLY A 122 8.11 4.32 -14.33
CA GLY A 122 7.24 4.41 -15.49
C GLY A 122 7.25 5.81 -16.16
N PRO A 123 6.36 6.00 -17.15
CA PRO A 123 6.40 7.12 -18.07
C PRO A 123 6.03 8.47 -17.42
N THR A 124 5.15 8.47 -16.42
CA THR A 124 4.60 9.66 -15.78
C THR A 124 4.65 9.52 -14.26
N ASN A 125 4.58 10.64 -13.53
CA ASN A 125 4.39 10.57 -12.07
C ASN A 125 2.96 10.09 -11.72
N ASP A 126 1.98 10.44 -12.55
CA ASP A 126 0.62 9.96 -12.40
C ASP A 126 0.57 8.45 -12.66
N GLY A 127 0.05 7.69 -11.71
CA GLY A 127 0.07 6.23 -11.71
C GLY A 127 1.42 5.56 -11.37
N ALA A 128 2.49 6.32 -11.11
CA ALA A 128 3.76 5.74 -10.71
C ALA A 128 3.69 5.15 -9.29
N PRO A 129 4.27 3.97 -9.05
CA PRO A 129 4.16 3.30 -7.75
C PRO A 129 5.03 3.94 -6.64
N ILE A 130 5.82 4.95 -7.00
CA ILE A 130 6.71 5.72 -6.13
C ILE A 130 6.41 7.23 -6.20
N ALA A 131 5.22 7.61 -6.66
CA ALA A 131 4.76 8.99 -6.68
C ALA A 131 3.28 9.11 -6.34
N ALA A 132 2.91 10.25 -5.75
CA ALA A 132 1.54 10.67 -5.53
C ALA A 132 1.40 12.11 -6.04
N VAL A 133 0.30 12.36 -6.75
CA VAL A 133 -0.01 13.62 -7.41
C VAL A 133 -1.37 14.10 -6.90
N MET A 134 -1.45 15.37 -6.53
CA MET A 134 -2.69 16.04 -6.13
C MET A 134 -2.85 17.31 -6.93
N ASP A 135 -4.06 17.59 -7.41
CA ASP A 135 -4.34 18.80 -8.16
C ASP A 135 -4.25 20.07 -7.29
N ALA A 136 -3.93 21.21 -7.93
CA ALA A 136 -3.75 22.48 -7.23
C ALA A 136 -5.02 22.94 -6.48
N ALA A 137 -6.23 22.66 -6.99
CA ALA A 137 -7.44 23.11 -6.33
C ALA A 137 -7.62 22.40 -4.98
N THR A 138 -7.40 21.09 -4.95
CA THR A 138 -7.42 20.29 -3.73
C THR A 138 -6.29 20.72 -2.78
N GLY A 139 -5.05 20.82 -3.26
CA GLY A 139 -3.91 21.12 -2.39
C GLY A 139 -3.92 22.55 -1.82
N LEU A 140 -4.43 23.53 -2.56
CA LEU A 140 -4.61 24.90 -2.06
C LEU A 140 -5.70 25.01 -0.98
N ALA A 141 -6.62 24.05 -0.90
CA ALA A 141 -7.62 23.98 0.17
C ALA A 141 -7.08 23.34 1.46
N MET A 142 -5.90 22.70 1.41
CA MET A 142 -5.30 22.03 2.56
C MET A 142 -4.56 23.01 3.47
N SER A 143 -4.65 22.76 4.78
CA SER A 143 -3.72 23.37 5.73
C SER A 143 -2.32 22.77 5.57
N ARG A 144 -1.30 23.43 6.15
CA ARG A 144 0.06 22.86 6.22
C ARG A 144 0.08 21.46 6.83
N GLU A 145 -0.68 21.25 7.89
CA GLU A 145 -0.75 19.98 8.64
C GLU A 145 -1.40 18.87 7.80
N ASP A 146 -2.49 19.18 7.11
CA ASP A 146 -3.17 18.24 6.21
C ASP A 146 -2.27 17.84 5.04
N LEU A 147 -1.52 18.79 4.48
CA LEU A 147 -0.58 18.53 3.39
C LEU A 147 0.55 17.59 3.84
N VAL A 148 1.09 17.77 5.05
CA VAL A 148 2.09 16.88 5.66
C VAL A 148 1.50 15.49 5.91
N SER A 149 0.29 15.41 6.46
CA SER A 149 -0.42 14.15 6.71
C SER A 149 -0.65 13.35 5.42
N TRP A 150 -1.16 14.02 4.37
CA TRP A 150 -1.32 13.44 3.04
C TRP A 150 0.01 12.92 2.47
N SER A 151 1.09 13.68 2.64
CA SER A 151 2.42 13.30 2.14
C SER A 151 2.96 12.06 2.84
N ALA A 152 2.83 12.00 4.18
CA ALA A 152 3.25 10.84 4.95
C ALA A 152 2.43 9.59 4.59
N LYS A 153 1.11 9.76 4.39
CA LYS A 153 0.22 8.69 3.90
C LYS A 153 0.65 8.18 2.53
N ALA A 154 0.94 9.08 1.59
CA ALA A 154 1.42 8.74 0.25
C ALA A 154 2.75 7.96 0.31
N ILE A 155 3.72 8.45 1.08
CA ILE A 155 5.03 7.80 1.23
C ILE A 155 4.91 6.37 1.77
N ARG A 156 4.05 6.14 2.75
CA ARG A 156 3.79 4.80 3.30
C ARG A 156 3.14 3.86 2.29
N GLY A 157 2.57 4.38 1.21
CA GLY A 157 1.97 3.61 0.12
C GLY A 157 2.95 3.26 -1.00
N PHE A 158 4.16 3.83 -1.03
CA PHE A 158 5.11 3.59 -2.11
C PHE A 158 5.65 2.15 -2.10
N SER A 159 5.69 1.56 -3.29
CA SER A 159 6.12 0.17 -3.50
C SER A 159 6.77 0.03 -4.88
N PRO A 160 8.10 -0.07 -4.99
CA PRO A 160 9.04 -0.38 -3.92
C PRO A 160 9.19 0.74 -2.89
N THR A 161 9.49 0.35 -1.65
CA THR A 161 9.88 1.31 -0.60
C THR A 161 11.21 1.97 -0.95
N TYR A 162 11.59 3.03 -0.23
CA TYR A 162 12.88 3.70 -0.47
C TYR A 162 14.07 2.74 -0.39
N ASP A 163 14.10 1.84 0.60
CA ASP A 163 15.23 0.92 0.78
C ASP A 163 15.23 -0.23 -0.20
N GLU A 164 14.04 -0.73 -0.59
CA GLU A 164 13.92 -1.65 -1.72
C GLU A 164 14.43 -1.01 -3.00
N LEU A 165 14.14 0.28 -3.22
CA LEU A 165 14.62 1.01 -4.38
C LEU A 165 16.13 1.28 -4.32
N VAL A 166 16.70 1.58 -3.14
CA VAL A 166 18.15 1.67 -2.94
C VAL A 166 18.85 0.38 -3.39
N GLN A 167 18.31 -0.78 -3.02
CA GLN A 167 18.86 -2.06 -3.43
C GLN A 167 18.63 -2.34 -4.93
N THR A 168 17.41 -2.13 -5.43
CA THR A 168 17.07 -2.33 -6.85
C THR A 168 17.93 -1.49 -7.80
N LEU A 169 18.37 -0.32 -7.35
CA LEU A 169 19.21 0.60 -8.12
C LEU A 169 20.72 0.40 -7.89
N ASP A 170 21.14 -0.63 -7.16
CA ASP A 170 22.53 -0.89 -6.74
C ASP A 170 23.17 0.31 -6.02
N LEU A 171 22.36 1.06 -5.27
CA LEU A 171 22.82 2.20 -4.48
C LEU A 171 23.19 1.79 -3.04
N GLY A 172 22.77 0.59 -2.63
CA GLY A 172 23.15 -0.05 -1.38
C GLY A 172 24.35 -0.98 -1.57
N GLY A 173 25.09 -1.21 -0.48
CA GLY A 173 25.99 -2.37 -0.43
C GLY A 173 25.19 -3.67 -0.17
N PRO A 174 25.85 -4.83 -0.26
CA PRO A 174 25.22 -6.10 0.08
C PRO A 174 24.78 -6.09 1.55
N LEU A 175 23.68 -6.78 1.84
CA LEU A 175 23.25 -7.03 3.21
C LEU A 175 24.08 -8.16 3.80
N ARG A 176 24.26 -8.19 5.12
CA ARG A 176 24.97 -9.24 5.84
C ARG A 176 24.03 -9.89 6.83
N LEU A 177 23.95 -11.22 6.84
CA LEU A 177 23.15 -11.90 7.87
C LEU A 177 23.69 -11.58 9.27
N ILE A 178 22.78 -11.34 10.22
CA ILE A 178 23.13 -11.15 11.62
C ILE A 178 23.56 -12.52 12.19
N THR A 179 24.82 -12.63 12.57
CA THR A 179 25.43 -13.84 13.14
C THR A 179 25.39 -13.87 14.66
N GLU A 180 25.30 -12.70 15.30
CA GLU A 180 25.30 -12.56 16.76
C GLU A 180 23.92 -12.98 17.33
N PRO A 181 23.85 -14.01 18.20
CA PRO A 181 22.56 -14.54 18.67
C PRO A 181 21.68 -13.54 19.41
N ASP A 182 22.25 -12.67 20.24
CA ASP A 182 21.49 -11.65 20.95
C ASP A 182 20.95 -10.57 20.02
N ALA A 183 21.73 -10.17 19.01
CA ALA A 183 21.29 -9.21 18.01
C ALA A 183 20.16 -9.78 17.13
N ALA A 184 20.28 -11.05 16.72
CA ALA A 184 19.25 -11.74 15.94
C ALA A 184 17.95 -11.90 16.75
N ARG A 185 18.04 -12.29 18.04
CA ARG A 185 16.88 -12.35 18.95
C ARG A 185 16.23 -10.98 19.13
N THR A 186 17.04 -9.93 19.28
CA THR A 186 16.54 -8.55 19.43
C THR A 186 15.80 -8.09 18.17
N ALA A 187 16.38 -8.31 16.98
CA ALA A 187 15.74 -7.98 15.71
C ALA A 187 14.42 -8.74 15.52
N ALA A 188 14.40 -10.03 15.87
CA ALA A 188 13.20 -10.84 15.81
C ALA A 188 12.11 -10.36 16.78
N ALA A 189 12.49 -10.01 18.01
CA ALA A 189 11.58 -9.47 19.02
C ALA A 189 11.01 -8.11 18.60
N ASP A 190 11.84 -7.22 18.06
CA ASP A 190 11.41 -5.91 17.55
C ASP A 190 10.41 -6.04 16.41
N TRP A 191 10.69 -6.90 15.43
CA TRP A 191 9.76 -7.20 14.35
C TRP A 191 8.42 -7.75 14.89
N ARG A 192 8.45 -8.76 15.77
CA ARG A 192 7.23 -9.33 16.37
C ARG A 192 6.44 -8.29 17.14
N ARG A 193 7.10 -7.45 17.91
CA ARG A 193 6.48 -6.35 18.64
C ARG A 193 5.78 -5.40 17.67
N ALA A 194 6.44 -4.97 16.59
CA ALA A 194 5.81 -4.14 15.57
C ALA A 194 4.57 -4.80 14.94
N MET A 195 4.59 -6.12 14.74
CA MET A 195 3.44 -6.88 14.23
C MET A 195 2.29 -7.05 15.24
N THR A 196 2.61 -7.10 16.54
CA THR A 196 1.64 -7.48 17.60
C THR A 196 1.19 -6.33 18.49
N ASP A 197 1.84 -5.17 18.42
CA ASP A 197 1.44 -3.96 19.14
C ASP A 197 0.19 -3.31 18.52
N GLY A 198 -0.77 -2.92 19.35
CA GLY A 198 -1.94 -2.13 18.94
C GLY A 198 -3.03 -2.85 18.15
N VAL A 199 -2.85 -4.12 17.81
CA VAL A 199 -3.90 -4.98 17.24
C VAL A 199 -4.94 -5.36 18.35
N VAL A 200 -6.08 -6.06 18.12
CA VAL A 200 -7.01 -6.62 19.19
C VAL A 200 -7.26 -8.15 19.04
N TRP A 201 -6.81 -9.00 19.97
CA TRP A 201 -6.79 -10.48 19.80
C TRP A 201 -8.19 -11.05 20.01
N ARG A 202 -8.64 -11.97 19.15
CA ARG A 202 -9.88 -12.74 19.34
C ARG A 202 -9.59 -14.24 19.18
N GLY A 203 -9.49 -14.94 20.32
CA GLY A 203 -9.08 -16.35 20.32
C GLY A 203 -7.65 -16.53 19.79
N SER A 204 -7.46 -17.41 18.80
CA SER A 204 -6.16 -17.77 18.25
C SER A 204 -5.75 -16.96 17.01
N THR A 205 -6.56 -16.00 16.57
CA THR A 205 -6.32 -15.19 15.36
C THR A 205 -6.57 -13.70 15.59
N ARG A 206 -5.97 -12.85 14.77
CA ARG A 206 -6.08 -11.39 14.90
C ARG A 206 -5.79 -10.67 13.59
N TRP A 207 -6.61 -9.69 13.23
CA TRP A 207 -6.37 -8.83 12.07
C TRP A 207 -5.37 -7.73 12.38
N VAL A 208 -4.53 -7.42 11.40
CA VAL A 208 -3.54 -6.35 11.39
C VAL A 208 -4.06 -5.25 10.46
N PRO A 209 -4.66 -4.17 10.98
CA PRO A 209 -5.34 -3.19 10.15
C PRO A 209 -4.47 -2.59 9.06
N ASP A 210 -3.29 -2.14 9.45
CA ASP A 210 -2.39 -1.46 8.55
C ASP A 210 -1.74 -2.40 7.53
N GLY A 211 -1.75 -3.71 7.77
CA GLY A 211 -1.13 -4.71 6.89
C GLY A 211 -2.15 -5.58 6.15
N GLU A 212 -3.44 -5.41 6.42
CA GLU A 212 -4.56 -6.22 5.89
C GLU A 212 -4.37 -7.74 5.95
N ILE A 213 -3.65 -8.23 6.97
CA ILE A 213 -3.37 -9.65 7.16
C ILE A 213 -3.92 -10.12 8.50
N VAL A 214 -4.03 -11.43 8.66
CA VAL A 214 -4.28 -12.06 9.96
C VAL A 214 -3.03 -12.72 10.52
N LEU A 215 -2.85 -12.58 11.83
CA LEU A 215 -1.84 -13.28 12.62
C LEU A 215 -2.51 -14.46 13.33
N LYS A 216 -1.82 -15.59 13.35
CA LYS A 216 -2.04 -16.64 14.35
C LYS A 216 -1.36 -16.24 15.65
N ALA A 217 -1.91 -16.69 16.78
CA ALA A 217 -1.22 -16.61 18.07
C ALA A 217 0.22 -17.15 17.91
N PRO A 218 1.25 -16.41 18.40
CA PRO A 218 2.64 -16.85 18.27
C PRO A 218 2.81 -18.26 18.82
N LYS A 219 3.39 -19.15 18.01
CA LYS A 219 3.74 -20.49 18.46
C LYS A 219 5.12 -20.44 19.08
N VAL A 220 5.21 -20.71 20.37
CA VAL A 220 6.49 -20.80 21.10
C VAL A 220 6.84 -22.27 21.26
N GLU A 221 7.94 -22.67 20.65
CA GLU A 221 8.67 -23.92 20.91
C GLU A 221 9.95 -23.53 21.65
N GLU A 222 10.53 -24.43 22.47
CA GLU A 222 11.55 -24.15 23.50
C GLU A 222 12.46 -22.92 23.29
N ASP A 223 13.05 -22.80 22.10
CA ASP A 223 14.01 -21.78 21.67
C ASP A 223 13.58 -21.01 20.40
N ARG A 224 12.34 -21.22 19.93
CA ARG A 224 11.83 -20.68 18.66
C ARG A 224 10.41 -20.14 18.79
N THR A 225 10.26 -18.84 18.51
CA THR A 225 8.92 -18.27 18.29
C THR A 225 8.62 -18.21 16.79
N THR A 226 7.46 -18.69 16.39
CA THR A 226 6.96 -18.55 15.01
C THR A 226 5.69 -17.71 14.99
N LEU A 227 5.67 -16.70 14.14
CA LEU A 227 4.47 -15.93 13.83
C LEU A 227 3.96 -16.38 12.46
N THR A 228 2.78 -17.00 12.43
CA THR A 228 2.13 -17.44 11.20
C THR A 228 1.13 -16.39 10.74
N MET A 229 1.15 -16.10 9.44
CA MET A 229 0.38 -15.03 8.82
C MET A 229 -0.42 -15.57 7.63
N GLY A 230 -1.57 -14.96 7.38
CA GLY A 230 -2.41 -15.29 6.24
C GLY A 230 -3.28 -14.11 5.82
N VAL A 231 -3.93 -14.28 4.67
CA VAL A 231 -4.82 -13.26 4.08
C VAL A 231 -6.30 -13.54 4.35
N LEU A 232 -6.62 -14.72 4.89
CA LEU A 232 -7.99 -15.15 5.16
C LEU A 232 -8.33 -15.06 6.67
N PRO A 233 -9.45 -14.43 7.06
CA PRO A 233 -9.81 -14.18 8.47
C PRO A 233 -9.81 -15.41 9.39
N LYS A 234 -10.20 -16.59 8.86
CA LYS A 234 -10.27 -17.84 9.63
C LYS A 234 -8.94 -18.58 9.80
N GLY A 235 -7.85 -18.09 9.20
CA GLY A 235 -6.58 -18.83 9.19
C GLY A 235 -6.64 -20.16 8.44
N THR A 236 -7.66 -20.40 7.61
CA THR A 236 -7.80 -21.63 6.81
C THR A 236 -6.85 -21.66 5.59
N GLY A 237 -6.09 -20.58 5.37
CA GLY A 237 -5.09 -20.44 4.30
C GLY A 237 -3.80 -19.76 4.79
N TRP A 238 -3.20 -20.28 5.87
CA TRP A 238 -1.90 -19.79 6.36
C TRP A 238 -0.89 -19.74 5.23
N THR A 239 -0.39 -18.54 4.99
CA THR A 239 0.32 -18.24 3.77
C THR A 239 1.83 -18.37 3.96
N VAL A 240 2.32 -17.81 5.06
CA VAL A 240 3.74 -17.82 5.42
C VAL A 240 3.91 -17.79 6.93
N GLY A 241 4.92 -18.50 7.42
CA GLY A 241 5.36 -18.44 8.81
C GLY A 241 6.77 -17.90 8.85
N ILE A 242 6.98 -16.86 9.64
CA ILE A 242 8.32 -16.32 9.91
C ILE A 242 8.65 -16.69 11.34
N ALA A 243 9.81 -17.31 11.50
CA ALA A 243 10.25 -17.84 12.77
C ALA A 243 11.59 -17.27 13.17
N ASP A 244 11.84 -17.30 14.48
CA ASP A 244 13.12 -16.91 15.05
C ASP A 244 14.24 -17.79 14.46
N PRO A 245 15.41 -17.20 14.13
CA PRO A 245 16.55 -17.96 13.69
C PRO A 245 17.08 -18.78 14.87
N LEU A 246 16.99 -20.10 14.76
CA LEU A 246 17.65 -21.04 15.68
C LEU A 246 19.18 -20.91 15.58
N GLU A 247 19.66 -20.78 14.35
CA GLU A 247 21.07 -20.59 14.00
C GLU A 247 21.21 -19.24 13.26
N PRO A 248 21.47 -18.14 13.98
CA PRO A 248 21.80 -16.84 13.38
C PRO A 248 22.93 -16.97 12.35
N GLY A 249 22.85 -16.24 11.24
CA GLY A 249 23.82 -16.36 10.14
C GLY A 249 23.63 -17.56 9.22
N SER A 250 22.80 -18.55 9.58
CA SER A 250 22.53 -19.72 8.74
C SER A 250 21.70 -19.35 7.51
N GLN A 251 22.05 -19.93 6.36
CA GLN A 251 21.25 -19.84 5.13
C GLN A 251 20.08 -20.82 5.08
N ASN A 252 19.94 -21.72 6.06
CA ASN A 252 18.94 -22.77 6.01
C ASN A 252 17.50 -22.29 6.27
N PRO A 253 17.26 -21.35 7.21
CA PRO A 253 15.94 -20.78 7.40
C PRO A 253 15.45 -19.98 6.18
N LEU A 254 14.16 -20.09 5.86
CA LEU A 254 13.53 -19.31 4.79
C LEU A 254 13.53 -17.80 5.08
N SER A 255 13.59 -17.41 6.35
CA SER A 255 13.64 -16.01 6.78
C SER A 255 14.83 -15.81 7.68
N ASN A 256 15.50 -14.66 7.56
CA ASN A 256 16.61 -14.30 8.42
C ASN A 256 16.63 -12.78 8.64
N PHE A 257 17.47 -12.33 9.54
CA PHE A 257 17.71 -10.93 9.83
C PHE A 257 19.06 -10.53 9.27
N ALA A 258 19.13 -9.38 8.62
CA ALA A 258 20.33 -8.88 7.99
C ALA A 258 20.59 -7.42 8.36
N THR A 259 21.83 -6.99 8.21
CA THR A 259 22.23 -5.58 8.32
C THR A 259 22.90 -5.10 7.06
N ASP A 260 22.69 -3.84 6.68
CA ASP A 260 23.54 -3.20 5.67
C ASP A 260 24.87 -2.71 6.27
N SER A 261 25.68 -2.04 5.45
CA SER A 261 26.97 -1.48 5.85
C SER A 261 26.87 -0.35 6.87
N THR A 262 25.68 0.20 7.12
CA THR A 262 25.45 1.26 8.11
C THR A 262 24.87 0.72 9.42
N GLY A 263 24.63 -0.60 9.49
CA GLY A 263 24.10 -1.29 10.65
C GLY A 263 22.57 -1.30 10.71
N ARG A 264 21.88 -0.83 9.67
CA ARG A 264 20.42 -0.83 9.59
C ARG A 264 19.91 -2.25 9.42
N ARG A 265 18.84 -2.60 10.13
CA ARG A 265 18.36 -3.99 10.24
C ARG A 265 17.19 -4.25 9.29
N TYR A 266 17.21 -5.41 8.64
CA TYR A 266 16.19 -5.85 7.71
C TYR A 266 15.74 -7.26 8.05
N LEU A 267 14.45 -7.52 7.89
CA LEU A 267 13.92 -8.88 7.75
C LEU A 267 14.00 -9.24 6.27
N VAL A 268 14.72 -10.32 5.97
CA VAL A 268 14.87 -10.87 4.62
C VAL A 268 14.26 -12.26 4.54
N HIS A 269 13.77 -12.62 3.36
CA HIS A 269 13.20 -13.93 3.09
C HIS A 269 13.76 -14.48 1.78
N GLN A 270 14.10 -15.76 1.74
CA GLN A 270 14.48 -16.42 0.49
C GLN A 270 13.30 -16.37 -0.48
N ALA A 271 13.51 -16.17 -1.76
CA ALA A 271 12.44 -16.05 -2.74
C ALA A 271 11.72 -17.39 -3.02
N ARG A 272 11.38 -18.21 -2.02
CA ARG A 272 10.78 -19.54 -2.14
C ARG A 272 9.86 -19.80 -0.96
N LEU A 273 8.87 -20.67 -1.14
CA LEU A 273 7.94 -21.03 -0.07
C LEU A 273 7.98 -22.53 0.23
N GLY A 274 8.07 -22.86 1.51
CA GLY A 274 7.98 -24.22 2.04
C GLY A 274 6.54 -24.64 2.38
N SER A 275 6.37 -25.96 2.52
CA SER A 275 5.20 -26.74 2.99
C SER A 275 3.82 -26.09 2.86
N ASN A 276 3.15 -26.40 1.75
CA ASN A 276 1.74 -26.79 1.64
C ASN A 276 1.60 -27.40 0.23
N ALA A 277 1.43 -28.71 0.14
CA ALA A 277 1.23 -29.53 -1.08
C ALA A 277 2.34 -29.61 -2.15
N LYS A 278 3.28 -28.65 -2.32
CA LYS A 278 4.55 -28.76 -3.09
C LYS A 278 5.39 -27.48 -2.90
N ASN A 279 6.71 -27.57 -3.00
CA ASN A 279 7.60 -26.40 -2.82
C ASN A 279 7.47 -25.42 -4.00
N ILE A 280 7.37 -24.12 -3.72
CA ILE A 280 7.50 -23.05 -4.71
C ILE A 280 8.97 -22.66 -4.77
N LEU A 281 9.55 -22.71 -5.96
CA LEU A 281 10.97 -22.45 -6.19
C LEU A 281 11.27 -20.96 -6.45
N GLU A 282 12.55 -20.61 -6.41
CA GLU A 282 13.03 -19.24 -6.53
C GLU A 282 12.58 -18.53 -7.80
N THR A 283 12.72 -19.19 -8.96
CA THR A 283 12.32 -18.63 -10.25
C THR A 283 10.81 -18.35 -10.31
N GLU A 284 10.00 -19.33 -9.92
CA GLU A 284 8.52 -19.23 -9.94
C GLU A 284 8.02 -18.11 -9.02
N PHE A 285 8.59 -18.00 -7.81
CA PHE A 285 8.21 -16.94 -6.89
C PHE A 285 8.52 -15.54 -7.44
N LEU A 286 9.72 -15.35 -7.99
CA LEU A 286 10.14 -14.04 -8.52
C LEU A 286 9.35 -13.66 -9.77
N GLU A 287 9.05 -14.62 -10.65
CA GLU A 287 8.23 -14.39 -11.85
C GLU A 287 6.82 -13.92 -11.49
N VAL A 288 6.17 -14.57 -10.52
CA VAL A 288 4.79 -14.23 -10.14
C VAL A 288 4.74 -12.95 -9.29
N THR A 289 5.72 -12.73 -8.41
CA THR A 289 5.70 -11.56 -7.51
C THR A 289 6.31 -10.30 -8.11
N GLY A 290 7.18 -10.44 -9.12
CA GLY A 290 7.97 -9.34 -9.67
C GLY A 290 8.96 -8.71 -8.69
N LEU A 291 9.22 -9.34 -7.53
CA LEU A 291 10.19 -8.84 -6.58
C LEU A 291 11.62 -8.93 -7.13
N THR A 292 12.43 -7.92 -6.84
CA THR A 292 13.84 -7.92 -7.22
C THR A 292 14.67 -8.53 -6.08
N PRO A 293 15.50 -9.56 -6.36
CA PRO A 293 16.40 -10.11 -5.36
C PRO A 293 17.42 -9.08 -4.88
N VAL A 294 17.84 -9.21 -3.62
CA VAL A 294 18.92 -8.42 -3.02
C VAL A 294 20.13 -9.31 -2.74
N ASP A 295 21.32 -8.72 -2.84
CA ASP A 295 22.56 -9.41 -2.50
C ASP A 295 22.70 -9.52 -0.98
N VAL A 296 22.87 -10.75 -0.51
CA VAL A 296 23.09 -11.06 0.92
C VAL A 296 24.38 -11.84 1.06
N GLU A 297 25.37 -11.21 1.69
CA GLU A 297 26.58 -11.84 2.19
C GLU A 297 26.25 -12.77 3.35
N VAL A 298 26.76 -13.99 3.24
CA VAL A 298 26.53 -15.06 4.21
C VAL A 298 27.90 -15.56 4.72
N PRO A 299 27.99 -15.97 5.99
CA PRO A 299 29.27 -16.41 6.56
C PRO A 299 29.76 -17.74 5.98
N ASP A 300 28.85 -18.64 5.63
CA ASP A 300 29.16 -20.01 5.21
C ASP A 300 29.21 -20.16 3.69
N GLU A 301 30.15 -20.99 3.20
CA GLU A 301 30.18 -21.45 1.81
C GLU A 301 28.98 -22.38 1.53
N GLY A 302 27.86 -21.77 1.12
CA GLY A 302 26.61 -22.45 0.80
C GLY A 302 26.12 -22.19 -0.62
N LEU A 303 25.04 -22.88 -1.01
CA LEU A 303 24.32 -22.60 -2.25
C LEU A 303 23.81 -21.15 -2.22
N ALA A 304 24.20 -20.34 -3.20
CA ALA A 304 23.68 -18.99 -3.36
C ALA A 304 22.14 -19.02 -3.38
N ARG A 305 21.52 -18.23 -2.50
CA ARG A 305 20.07 -18.07 -2.39
C ARG A 305 19.68 -16.69 -2.87
N LYS A 306 18.55 -16.59 -3.58
CA LYS A 306 17.93 -15.29 -3.87
C LYS A 306 17.12 -14.83 -2.66
N TRP A 307 17.46 -13.68 -2.12
CA TRP A 307 16.77 -13.06 -0.99
C TRP A 307 15.95 -11.87 -1.44
N VAL A 308 14.85 -11.58 -0.74
CA VAL A 308 14.06 -10.36 -0.89
C VAL A 308 13.93 -9.68 0.47
N ILE A 309 13.84 -8.35 0.46
CA ILE A 309 13.51 -7.59 1.68
C ILE A 309 12.01 -7.77 1.96
N VAL A 310 11.69 -8.13 3.21
CA VAL A 310 10.31 -8.17 3.72
C VAL A 310 9.98 -6.89 4.47
N ALA A 311 10.89 -6.41 5.32
CA ALA A 311 10.70 -5.19 6.09
C ALA A 311 12.04 -4.57 6.51
N ASP A 312 12.10 -3.23 6.52
CA ASP A 312 13.09 -2.45 7.26
C ASP A 312 12.67 -2.38 8.73
N LEU A 313 13.47 -2.96 9.61
CA LEU A 313 13.14 -3.08 11.03
C LEU A 313 13.42 -1.81 11.84
N ASP A 314 14.08 -0.84 11.23
CA ASP A 314 14.33 0.48 11.82
C ASP A 314 13.39 1.54 11.21
N ALA A 315 12.35 1.12 10.49
CA ALA A 315 11.22 1.95 10.08
C ALA A 315 10.16 2.06 11.19
N ASP A 316 9.16 2.93 11.00
CA ASP A 316 8.05 3.03 11.96
C ASP A 316 7.20 1.73 11.95
N PRO A 317 6.56 1.36 13.08
CA PRO A 317 5.81 0.09 13.17
C PRO A 317 4.67 -0.07 12.16
N VAL A 318 4.06 1.02 11.69
CA VAL A 318 3.01 0.96 10.65
C VAL A 318 3.64 0.51 9.33
N GLN A 319 4.81 1.04 8.98
CA GLN A 319 5.54 0.64 7.78
C GLN A 319 6.00 -0.83 7.85
N ILE A 320 6.50 -1.28 9.01
CA ILE A 320 6.89 -2.69 9.21
C ILE A 320 5.70 -3.62 8.94
N ARG A 321 4.52 -3.29 9.49
CA ARG A 321 3.28 -4.05 9.28
C ARG A 321 2.83 -4.06 7.82
N ARG A 322 2.91 -2.91 7.15
CA ARG A 322 2.58 -2.78 5.72
C ARG A 322 3.49 -3.60 4.83
N SER A 323 4.81 -3.44 4.97
CA SER A 323 5.78 -4.18 4.14
C SER A 323 5.67 -5.70 4.37
N THR A 324 5.53 -6.12 5.64
CA THR A 324 5.30 -7.53 5.98
C THR A 324 3.96 -8.02 5.42
N GLY A 325 2.88 -7.24 5.54
CA GLY A 325 1.56 -7.55 4.99
C GLY A 325 1.58 -7.73 3.48
N ARG A 326 2.23 -6.81 2.75
CA ARG A 326 2.46 -6.91 1.30
C ARG A 326 3.17 -8.21 0.94
N PHE A 327 4.23 -8.56 1.67
CA PHE A 327 4.94 -9.82 1.45
C PHE A 327 4.04 -11.05 1.67
N VAL A 328 3.25 -11.08 2.75
CA VAL A 328 2.29 -12.16 3.03
C VAL A 328 1.28 -12.28 1.89
N HIS A 329 0.74 -11.16 1.41
CA HIS A 329 -0.14 -11.11 0.26
C HIS A 329 0.51 -11.70 -0.99
N LEU A 330 1.71 -11.24 -1.37
CA LEU A 330 2.47 -11.81 -2.48
C LEU A 330 2.67 -13.33 -2.33
N CYS A 331 2.92 -13.83 -1.12
CA CYS A 331 2.99 -15.27 -0.89
C CYS A 331 1.65 -15.99 -1.15
N ALA A 332 0.51 -15.36 -0.86
CA ALA A 332 -0.82 -15.92 -1.10
C ALA A 332 -1.12 -15.98 -2.60
N LEU A 333 -0.74 -14.93 -3.32
CA LEU A 333 -0.83 -14.87 -4.77
C LEU A 333 -0.10 -16.05 -5.44
N VAL A 334 1.17 -16.26 -5.10
CA VAL A 334 1.97 -17.34 -5.71
C VAL A 334 1.36 -18.71 -5.42
N ARG A 335 0.84 -18.92 -4.20
CA ARG A 335 0.13 -20.15 -3.84
C ARG A 335 -1.16 -20.33 -4.64
N ALA A 336 -1.94 -19.28 -4.84
CA ALA A 336 -3.18 -19.34 -5.62
C ALA A 336 -2.89 -19.65 -7.11
N ALA A 337 -1.92 -18.97 -7.72
CA ALA A 337 -1.52 -19.20 -9.10
C ALA A 337 -1.11 -20.67 -9.34
N ARG A 338 -0.39 -21.26 -8.39
CA ARG A 338 0.04 -22.66 -8.47
C ARG A 338 -1.11 -23.66 -8.36
N VAL A 339 -2.11 -23.38 -7.51
CA VAL A 339 -3.31 -24.22 -7.39
C VAL A 339 -4.09 -24.22 -8.72
N SER A 340 -4.30 -23.05 -9.32
CA SER A 340 -4.97 -22.92 -10.62
C SER A 340 -4.23 -23.66 -11.73
N ALA A 341 -2.90 -23.55 -11.81
CA ALA A 341 -2.08 -24.27 -12.79
C ALA A 341 -2.14 -25.79 -12.61
N SER A 342 -2.18 -26.28 -11.37
CA SER A 342 -2.25 -27.71 -11.08
C SER A 342 -3.61 -28.31 -11.46
N GLN A 343 -4.70 -27.57 -11.23
CA GLN A 343 -6.06 -27.97 -11.61
C GLN A 343 -6.25 -28.00 -13.14
N ALA A 344 -5.65 -27.06 -13.87
CA ALA A 344 -5.66 -27.05 -15.33
C ALA A 344 -4.92 -28.26 -15.92
N ALA A 345 -3.78 -28.65 -15.34
CA ALA A 345 -3.00 -29.80 -15.79
C ALA A 345 -3.71 -31.15 -15.55
N GLU A 346 -4.54 -31.27 -14.51
CA GLU A 346 -5.30 -32.48 -14.20
C GLU A 346 -6.56 -32.67 -15.07
N GLN A 347 -7.07 -31.60 -15.69
CA GLN A 347 -8.27 -31.63 -16.53
C GLN A 347 -7.99 -31.89 -18.02
N GLY A 348 -6.72 -32.07 -18.43
CA GLY A 348 -6.36 -32.50 -19.79
C GLY A 348 -6.70 -31.49 -20.89
N ASP A 349 -6.88 -30.21 -20.55
CA ASP A 349 -7.15 -29.16 -21.53
C ASP A 349 -5.83 -28.61 -22.08
N GLU A 350 -5.36 -29.17 -23.21
CA GLU A 350 -4.15 -28.74 -23.94
C GLU A 350 -4.29 -27.34 -24.58
N SER A 351 -5.38 -26.59 -24.35
CA SER A 351 -5.64 -25.31 -25.04
C SER A 351 -5.09 -24.04 -24.37
N VAL A 352 -4.36 -24.12 -23.24
CA VAL A 352 -3.97 -22.89 -22.47
C VAL A 352 -2.48 -22.55 -22.54
N LEU A 353 -1.79 -22.91 -23.64
CA LEU A 353 -0.43 -22.44 -23.92
C LEU A 353 -0.30 -21.80 -25.32
N SER A 354 -1.28 -20.99 -25.74
CA SER A 354 -1.02 -19.87 -26.66
C SER A 354 -2.19 -18.89 -26.66
N ASN A 355 -2.17 -17.91 -25.78
CA ASN A 355 -2.78 -16.62 -26.06
C ASN A 355 -1.90 -15.54 -25.45
N THR A 356 -1.09 -14.94 -26.31
CA THR A 356 -0.24 -13.77 -26.04
C THR A 356 -1.07 -12.49 -25.92
N ASP A 357 -2.23 -12.54 -25.26
CA ASP A 357 -3.17 -11.40 -25.13
C ASP A 357 -3.98 -11.40 -23.82
N THR A 358 -3.53 -12.12 -22.78
CA THR A 358 -4.17 -12.11 -21.44
C THR A 358 -3.23 -11.54 -20.38
N ASP A 359 -3.23 -10.22 -20.28
CA ASP A 359 -2.49 -9.42 -19.29
C ASP A 359 -3.25 -9.31 -17.94
N TRP A 360 -3.97 -10.36 -17.53
CA TRP A 360 -4.71 -10.41 -16.27
C TRP A 360 -3.83 -11.01 -15.17
N VAL A 361 -3.00 -10.18 -14.54
CA VAL A 361 -2.24 -10.55 -13.34
C VAL A 361 -3.15 -10.36 -12.12
N VAL A 362 -3.37 -11.42 -11.33
CA VAL A 362 -3.89 -11.28 -9.97
C VAL A 362 -2.84 -10.50 -9.18
N ARG A 363 -3.04 -9.20 -8.97
CA ARG A 363 -2.18 -8.36 -8.12
C ARG A 363 -2.93 -8.10 -6.82
N ILE A 364 -2.20 -8.12 -5.70
CA ILE A 364 -2.76 -7.78 -4.41
C ILE A 364 -2.41 -6.33 -4.10
N ALA A 365 -3.46 -5.54 -3.85
CA ALA A 365 -3.40 -4.11 -3.57
C ALA A 365 -2.64 -3.82 -2.27
N PRO A 366 -1.74 -2.82 -2.24
CA PRO A 366 -1.58 -1.98 -1.07
C PRO A 366 -2.77 -1.00 -0.92
N ASP A 367 -2.95 -0.44 0.28
CA ASP A 367 -4.00 0.52 0.67
C ASP A 367 -4.43 1.53 -0.41
N GLU A 368 -5.73 1.82 -0.37
CA GLU A 368 -6.49 2.80 -1.14
C GLU A 368 -5.74 4.12 -1.43
N VAL A 369 -5.34 4.31 -2.70
CA VAL A 369 -5.12 5.65 -3.27
C VAL A 369 -6.32 5.99 -4.13
N GLY A 370 -7.39 6.44 -3.48
CA GLY A 370 -8.51 7.09 -4.16
C GLY A 370 -8.05 8.44 -4.70
N GLY A 371 -7.90 8.55 -6.02
CA GLY A 371 -7.86 9.84 -6.71
C GLY A 371 -9.14 10.64 -6.48
N THR A 372 -9.00 11.96 -6.42
CA THR A 372 -9.98 12.93 -5.94
C THR A 372 -11.24 13.08 -6.79
N TYR A 373 -12.42 13.12 -6.13
CA TYR A 373 -13.49 14.07 -6.44
C TYR A 373 -13.97 14.74 -5.14
N VAL A 374 -14.13 16.06 -5.21
CA VAL A 374 -14.25 17.01 -4.09
C VAL A 374 -15.63 17.02 -3.45
N ILE A 375 -15.71 16.97 -2.11
CA ILE A 375 -16.79 17.59 -1.32
C ILE A 375 -16.19 18.28 -0.07
N ALA A 376 -16.64 19.51 0.18
CA ALA A 376 -16.23 20.51 1.18
C ALA A 376 -16.00 20.00 2.63
N PRO A 377 -15.28 20.74 3.50
CA PRO A 377 -14.78 20.25 4.77
C PRO A 377 -15.93 20.02 5.76
N ARG A 378 -16.20 18.76 6.07
CA ARG A 378 -16.84 18.36 7.33
C ARG A 378 -15.75 17.92 8.29
N PRO A 379 -15.91 18.14 9.61
CA PRO A 379 -14.89 17.82 10.58
C PRO A 379 -14.49 16.36 10.39
N ALA A 380 -13.22 16.14 10.10
CA ALA A 380 -12.62 14.83 9.92
C ALA A 380 -12.94 13.98 11.16
N LEU A 381 -13.94 13.13 11.05
CA LEU A 381 -13.95 11.90 11.82
C LEU A 381 -12.66 11.20 11.41
N ASP A 382 -11.73 11.09 12.35
CA ASP A 382 -10.38 10.55 12.21
C ASP A 382 -10.37 9.42 11.16
N GLU A 383 -9.71 9.62 10.01
CA GLU A 383 -9.67 8.63 8.91
C GLU A 383 -9.25 7.24 9.41
N ARG A 384 -8.38 7.21 10.43
CA ARG A 384 -7.98 5.98 11.11
C ARG A 384 -9.17 5.24 11.72
N LEU A 385 -10.12 5.98 12.28
CA LEU A 385 -11.35 5.45 12.85
C LEU A 385 -12.31 4.98 11.75
N VAL A 386 -12.31 5.63 10.57
CA VAL A 386 -13.07 5.21 9.38
C VAL A 386 -12.51 3.90 8.80
N SER A 387 -11.20 3.82 8.53
CA SER A 387 -10.56 2.59 8.04
C SER A 387 -10.69 1.44 9.05
N LYS A 388 -10.54 1.73 10.35
CA LYS A 388 -10.77 0.74 11.41
C LYS A 388 -12.21 0.22 11.43
N ARG A 389 -13.21 1.10 11.21
CA ARG A 389 -14.63 0.72 11.14
C ARG A 389 -14.92 -0.10 9.89
N HIS A 390 -14.43 0.32 8.73
CA HIS A 390 -14.61 -0.43 7.49
C HIS A 390 -14.01 -1.83 7.60
N GLY A 391 -12.76 -1.94 8.07
CA GLY A 391 -12.08 -3.21 8.29
C GLY A 391 -12.83 -4.12 9.29
N LEU A 392 -13.39 -3.55 10.36
CA LEU A 392 -14.22 -4.30 11.31
C LEU A 392 -15.48 -4.89 10.67
N VAL A 393 -16.17 -4.12 9.82
CA VAL A 393 -17.39 -4.57 9.13
C VAL A 393 -17.06 -5.67 8.13
N SER A 394 -16.04 -5.46 7.29
CA SER A 394 -15.58 -6.47 6.33
C SER A 394 -15.19 -7.78 7.04
N MET A 395 -14.45 -7.71 8.15
CA MET A 395 -14.08 -8.88 8.94
C MET A 395 -15.30 -9.61 9.52
N THR A 396 -16.23 -8.88 10.13
CA THR A 396 -17.42 -9.49 10.74
C THR A 396 -18.30 -10.15 9.68
N LEU A 397 -18.37 -9.57 8.48
CA LEU A 397 -19.09 -10.14 7.34
C LEU A 397 -18.45 -11.47 6.91
N HIS A 398 -17.13 -11.48 6.70
CA HIS A 398 -16.40 -12.71 6.39
C HIS A 398 -16.62 -13.80 7.44
N ASP A 399 -16.62 -13.46 8.73
CA ASP A 399 -16.86 -14.41 9.82
C ASP A 399 -18.27 -15.01 9.75
N HIS A 400 -19.28 -14.19 9.47
CA HIS A 400 -20.66 -14.64 9.28
C HIS A 400 -20.80 -15.58 8.07
N LEU A 401 -20.32 -15.16 6.90
CA LEU A 401 -20.42 -15.94 5.67
C LEU A 401 -19.73 -17.29 5.78
N ALA A 402 -18.55 -17.29 6.39
CA ALA A 402 -17.81 -18.52 6.52
C ALA A 402 -18.41 -19.46 7.58
N LYS A 403 -19.18 -18.97 8.58
CA LYS A 403 -19.99 -19.86 9.45
C LYS A 403 -21.11 -20.56 8.68
N MET A 404 -21.48 -20.00 7.53
CA MET A 404 -22.53 -20.49 6.63
C MET A 404 -21.94 -21.23 5.41
N ASP A 405 -20.63 -21.50 5.40
CA ASP A 405 -19.89 -22.12 4.28
C ASP A 405 -20.02 -21.36 2.94
N VAL A 406 -20.17 -20.04 3.01
CA VAL A 406 -20.22 -19.15 1.84
C VAL A 406 -18.86 -18.50 1.62
N THR A 407 -18.38 -18.53 0.38
CA THR A 407 -17.09 -17.94 -0.01
C THR A 407 -17.27 -16.46 -0.38
N MET A 408 -16.35 -15.62 0.10
CA MET A 408 -16.24 -14.22 -0.30
C MET A 408 -14.81 -13.92 -0.78
N ARG A 409 -14.68 -13.21 -1.90
CA ARG A 409 -13.40 -12.84 -2.54
C ARG A 409 -13.29 -11.34 -2.67
N LYS A 410 -12.07 -10.81 -2.70
CA LYS A 410 -11.78 -9.42 -3.10
C LYS A 410 -11.02 -9.46 -4.43
N LEU A 411 -11.52 -8.72 -5.41
CA LEU A 411 -10.93 -8.60 -6.75
C LEU A 411 -10.41 -7.17 -6.96
N GLN A 412 -9.31 -7.06 -7.71
CA GLN A 412 -8.73 -5.78 -8.10
C GLN A 412 -8.46 -5.74 -9.61
N HIS A 413 -8.79 -4.62 -10.23
CA HIS A 413 -8.44 -4.30 -11.61
C HIS A 413 -7.02 -3.71 -11.70
N PRO A 414 -6.23 -3.96 -12.77
CA PRO A 414 -4.88 -3.40 -12.93
C PRO A 414 -4.75 -1.87 -12.83
N LEU A 415 -5.85 -1.14 -13.07
CA LEU A 415 -5.93 0.32 -12.92
C LEU A 415 -6.20 0.78 -11.46
N GLY A 416 -6.11 -0.13 -10.49
CA GLY A 416 -6.25 0.18 -9.06
C GLY A 416 -7.67 0.07 -8.49
N PHE A 417 -8.70 -0.23 -9.29
CA PHE A 417 -10.07 -0.41 -8.79
C PHE A 417 -10.23 -1.70 -7.99
N GLN A 418 -10.72 -1.63 -6.76
CA GLN A 418 -10.90 -2.79 -5.87
C GLN A 418 -12.34 -2.90 -5.38
N ILE A 419 -12.89 -4.12 -5.40
CA ILE A 419 -14.21 -4.39 -4.84
C ILE A 419 -14.11 -4.73 -3.35
N ASP A 420 -15.12 -4.35 -2.56
CA ASP A 420 -15.18 -4.74 -1.15
C ASP A 420 -15.50 -6.22 -0.96
N GLY A 421 -16.26 -6.81 -1.88
CA GLY A 421 -16.43 -8.25 -1.94
C GLY A 421 -17.28 -8.77 -3.09
N GLU A 422 -16.89 -9.95 -3.57
CA GLU A 422 -17.71 -10.85 -4.36
C GLU A 422 -18.13 -12.01 -3.45
N ILE A 423 -19.42 -12.20 -3.22
CA ILE A 423 -19.96 -13.34 -2.47
C ILE A 423 -20.48 -14.37 -3.47
N LEU A 424 -20.12 -15.63 -3.26
CA LEU A 424 -20.53 -16.76 -4.08
C LEU A 424 -21.41 -17.71 -3.25
N PRO A 425 -22.73 -17.49 -3.19
CA PRO A 425 -23.66 -18.45 -2.61
C PRO A 425 -23.72 -19.73 -3.46
N GLN A 426 -24.06 -20.87 -2.84
CA GLN A 426 -24.09 -22.16 -3.54
C GLN A 426 -25.25 -22.27 -4.55
N ASP A 427 -26.43 -21.75 -4.20
CA ASP A 427 -27.68 -21.97 -4.94
C ASP A 427 -28.33 -20.66 -5.48
N SER A 428 -27.60 -19.55 -5.48
CA SER A 428 -28.12 -18.26 -5.94
C SER A 428 -27.13 -17.44 -6.75
N LYS A 429 -27.62 -16.33 -7.31
CA LYS A 429 -26.77 -15.41 -8.05
C LYS A 429 -25.65 -14.86 -7.13
N PRO A 430 -24.40 -14.82 -7.62
CA PRO A 430 -23.30 -14.11 -6.97
C PRO A 430 -23.66 -12.66 -6.62
N LEU A 431 -23.11 -12.17 -5.51
CA LEU A 431 -23.33 -10.81 -5.02
C LEU A 431 -22.06 -9.99 -5.19
N LEU A 432 -22.20 -8.76 -5.69
CA LEU A 432 -21.16 -7.75 -5.70
C LEU A 432 -21.48 -6.73 -4.62
N ILE A 433 -20.60 -6.58 -3.64
CA ILE A 433 -20.85 -5.79 -2.44
C ILE A 433 -19.92 -4.60 -2.37
N GLU A 434 -20.49 -3.47 -1.94
CA GLU A 434 -19.81 -2.26 -1.54
C GLU A 434 -20.24 -1.86 -0.13
N ILE A 435 -19.29 -1.61 0.75
CA ILE A 435 -19.46 -1.31 2.17
C ILE A 435 -19.09 0.15 2.42
N LYS A 436 -20.06 0.95 2.86
CA LYS A 436 -19.79 2.31 3.33
C LYS A 436 -19.98 2.42 4.83
N THR A 437 -19.13 3.23 5.46
CA THR A 437 -19.16 3.48 6.92
C THR A 437 -20.06 4.62 7.33
N SER A 438 -20.75 5.24 6.37
CA SER A 438 -21.60 6.40 6.54
C SER A 438 -22.75 6.38 5.52
N ILE A 439 -23.81 7.16 5.78
CA ILE A 439 -24.94 7.37 4.85
C ILE A 439 -24.90 8.76 4.20
N SER A 440 -23.73 9.39 4.18
CA SER A 440 -23.59 10.69 3.52
C SER A 440 -23.95 10.56 2.05
N ALA A 441 -24.46 11.64 1.45
CA ALA A 441 -24.74 11.66 0.01
C ALA A 441 -23.49 11.30 -0.81
N ALA A 442 -22.30 11.71 -0.33
CA ALA A 442 -21.02 11.37 -0.94
C ALA A 442 -20.80 9.85 -0.96
N ASP A 443 -20.92 9.19 0.19
CA ASP A 443 -20.71 7.74 0.31
C ASP A 443 -21.71 6.93 -0.50
N VAL A 444 -22.98 7.37 -0.48
CA VAL A 444 -24.05 6.74 -1.27
C VAL A 444 -23.77 6.87 -2.76
N HIS A 445 -23.43 8.07 -3.24
CA HIS A 445 -23.11 8.28 -4.66
C HIS A 445 -21.87 7.49 -5.08
N THR A 446 -20.80 7.54 -4.28
CA THR A 446 -19.55 6.81 -4.55
C THR A 446 -19.82 5.31 -4.59
N GLY A 447 -20.56 4.76 -3.62
CA GLY A 447 -20.85 3.33 -3.58
C GLY A 447 -21.72 2.87 -4.75
N VAL A 448 -22.73 3.66 -5.14
CA VAL A 448 -23.53 3.40 -6.35
C VAL A 448 -22.65 3.41 -7.60
N GLY A 449 -21.81 4.44 -7.74
CA GLY A 449 -20.88 4.58 -8.87
C GLY A 449 -19.92 3.39 -8.98
N GLN A 450 -19.30 3.00 -7.87
CA GLN A 450 -18.40 1.85 -7.77
C GLN A 450 -19.08 0.56 -8.20
N LEU A 451 -20.26 0.22 -7.66
CA LEU A 451 -21.00 -0.99 -8.03
C LEU A 451 -21.32 -1.06 -9.53
N HIS A 452 -21.63 0.08 -10.16
CA HIS A 452 -21.84 0.13 -11.61
C HIS A 452 -20.54 -0.04 -12.40
N LEU A 453 -19.48 0.69 -12.02
CA LEU A 453 -18.19 0.64 -12.69
C LEU A 453 -17.54 -0.75 -12.58
N TYR A 454 -17.49 -1.31 -11.38
CA TYR A 454 -16.88 -2.63 -11.12
C TYR A 454 -17.55 -3.73 -11.94
N SER A 455 -18.88 -3.72 -12.04
CA SER A 455 -19.63 -4.68 -12.86
C SER A 455 -19.31 -4.62 -14.37
N ARG A 456 -18.64 -3.57 -14.84
CA ARG A 456 -18.24 -3.38 -16.24
C ARG A 456 -16.74 -3.49 -16.46
N LEU A 457 -15.95 -3.09 -15.46
CA LEU A 457 -14.49 -3.08 -15.51
C LEU A 457 -13.89 -4.46 -15.21
N ILE A 458 -14.52 -5.25 -14.35
CA ILE A 458 -14.01 -6.56 -13.95
C ILE A 458 -14.84 -7.65 -14.64
N PRO A 459 -14.23 -8.45 -15.53
CA PRO A 459 -14.94 -9.52 -16.24
C PRO A 459 -15.61 -10.50 -15.27
N GLY A 460 -16.84 -10.91 -15.60
CA GLY A 460 -17.63 -11.84 -14.79
C GLY A 460 -18.51 -11.19 -13.71
N LEU A 461 -18.34 -9.89 -13.43
CA LEU A 461 -19.14 -9.18 -12.41
C LEU A 461 -20.47 -8.60 -12.93
N ASP A 462 -20.76 -8.69 -14.23
CA ASP A 462 -21.91 -8.04 -14.86
C ASP A 462 -23.26 -8.67 -14.49
N GLN A 463 -23.26 -9.96 -14.14
CA GLN A 463 -24.46 -10.72 -13.75
C GLN A 463 -24.73 -10.75 -12.24
N HIS A 464 -23.88 -10.08 -11.44
CA HIS A 464 -23.99 -10.09 -9.98
C HIS A 464 -25.14 -9.22 -9.47
N VAL A 465 -25.76 -9.65 -8.37
CA VAL A 465 -26.66 -8.79 -7.60
C VAL A 465 -25.82 -7.75 -6.89
N LYS A 466 -26.06 -6.48 -7.19
CA LYS A 466 -25.31 -5.37 -6.58
C LYS A 466 -25.91 -5.02 -5.23
N VAL A 467 -25.07 -5.01 -4.20
CA VAL A 467 -25.48 -4.73 -2.83
C VAL A 467 -24.68 -3.56 -2.28
N LEU A 468 -25.39 -2.51 -1.86
CA LEU A 468 -24.81 -1.40 -1.11
C LEU A 468 -25.11 -1.59 0.38
N LEU A 469 -24.05 -1.78 1.18
CA LEU A 469 -24.13 -2.08 2.59
C LEU A 469 -23.78 -0.84 3.44
N LEU A 470 -24.75 -0.35 4.22
CA LEU A 470 -24.68 0.94 4.92
C LEU A 470 -24.88 0.80 6.45
N PRO A 471 -24.39 1.73 7.29
CA PRO A 471 -24.53 1.62 8.75
C PRO A 471 -25.95 1.89 9.28
N LYS A 472 -26.86 2.36 8.40
CA LYS A 472 -28.30 2.53 8.65
C LYS A 472 -29.01 2.76 7.32
N MET A 473 -30.33 2.61 7.32
CA MET A 473 -31.13 2.79 6.11
C MET A 473 -31.23 4.27 5.75
N PRO A 474 -30.99 4.67 4.48
CA PRO A 474 -31.29 6.02 4.00
C PRO A 474 -32.79 6.33 4.01
N ALA A 475 -33.15 7.58 3.70
CA ALA A 475 -34.55 7.95 3.48
C ALA A 475 -35.15 7.13 2.32
N ALA A 476 -36.44 6.78 2.42
CA ALA A 476 -37.12 5.91 1.45
C ALA A 476 -36.92 6.35 -0.01
N GLN A 477 -37.03 7.65 -0.29
CA GLN A 477 -36.81 8.21 -1.63
C GLN A 477 -35.41 7.92 -2.19
N VAL A 478 -34.39 7.89 -1.33
CA VAL A 478 -33.00 7.56 -1.71
C VAL A 478 -32.86 6.07 -1.96
N VAL A 479 -33.49 5.23 -1.13
CA VAL A 479 -33.53 3.77 -1.33
C VAL A 479 -34.23 3.42 -2.64
N ASP A 480 -35.37 4.04 -2.93
CA ASP A 480 -36.12 3.85 -4.17
C ASP A 480 -35.30 4.27 -5.40
N ALA A 481 -34.57 5.38 -5.30
CA ALA A 481 -33.67 5.85 -6.36
C ALA A 481 -32.51 4.88 -6.61
N ILE A 482 -31.89 4.32 -5.56
CA ILE A 482 -30.83 3.31 -5.68
C ILE A 482 -31.39 2.00 -6.26
N ALA A 483 -32.57 1.58 -5.81
CA ALA A 483 -33.24 0.38 -6.31
C ALA A 483 -33.55 0.48 -7.81
N ALA A 484 -33.93 1.68 -8.29
CA ALA A 484 -34.16 1.93 -9.71
C ALA A 484 -32.90 1.75 -10.59
N THR A 485 -31.69 1.74 -10.01
CA THR A 485 -30.44 1.44 -10.72
C THR A 485 -30.07 -0.04 -10.70
N GLY A 486 -30.89 -0.90 -10.07
CA GLY A 486 -30.62 -2.33 -9.92
C GLY A 486 -29.67 -2.67 -8.77
N ILE A 487 -29.54 -1.77 -7.77
CA ILE A 487 -28.75 -1.99 -6.55
C ILE A 487 -29.70 -2.19 -5.37
N VAL A 488 -29.44 -3.22 -4.56
CA VAL A 488 -30.19 -3.48 -3.32
C VAL A 488 -29.45 -2.85 -2.14
N VAL A 489 -30.17 -2.12 -1.29
CA VAL A 489 -29.58 -1.51 -0.09
C VAL A 489 -29.84 -2.39 1.12
N HIS A 490 -28.77 -2.71 1.84
CA HIS A 490 -28.81 -3.42 3.09
C HIS A 490 -28.08 -2.65 4.18
N THR A 491 -28.31 -3.03 5.44
CA THR A 491 -27.73 -2.32 6.58
C THR A 491 -26.95 -3.21 7.53
N TYR A 492 -26.05 -2.58 8.27
CA TYR A 492 -25.39 -3.16 9.44
C TYR A 492 -25.37 -2.13 10.58
N SER A 493 -25.13 -2.56 11.82
CA SER A 493 -24.91 -1.69 12.97
C SER A 493 -23.65 -2.10 13.71
N LEU A 494 -22.88 -1.15 14.25
CA LEU A 494 -21.73 -1.44 15.09
C LEU A 494 -22.13 -1.41 16.56
N THR A 495 -21.83 -2.48 17.30
CA THR A 495 -21.93 -2.50 18.76
C THR A 495 -20.56 -2.25 19.36
N ASP A 496 -20.40 -1.23 20.20
CA ASP A 496 -19.17 -1.03 20.97
C ASP A 496 -19.17 -1.98 22.17
N THR A 497 -18.36 -3.03 22.10
CA THR A 497 -18.12 -3.98 23.20
C THR A 497 -16.70 -3.84 23.73
N ALA A 498 -16.48 -4.15 25.01
CA ALA A 498 -15.18 -4.09 25.67
C ALA A 498 -14.11 -4.99 25.00
N GLU A 499 -14.52 -5.97 24.18
CA GLU A 499 -13.67 -6.91 23.43
C GLU A 499 -13.39 -6.46 21.98
N GLY A 500 -13.52 -5.15 21.71
CA GLY A 500 -13.55 -4.59 20.36
C GLY A 500 -14.95 -4.78 19.76
N GLY A 501 -15.49 -3.79 19.05
CA GLY A 501 -16.88 -3.82 18.58
C GLY A 501 -17.20 -4.94 17.59
N GLU A 502 -18.48 -5.17 17.30
CA GLU A 502 -18.96 -6.17 16.34
C GLU A 502 -19.95 -5.52 15.35
N ALA A 503 -19.92 -5.92 14.08
CA ALA A 503 -20.90 -5.48 13.10
C ALA A 503 -22.07 -6.47 13.02
N VAL A 504 -23.27 -6.02 13.37
CA VAL A 504 -24.49 -6.81 13.25
C VAL A 504 -25.16 -6.48 11.92
N PHE A 505 -25.31 -7.48 11.05
CA PHE A 505 -25.91 -7.32 9.73
C PHE A 505 -27.42 -7.50 9.76
N SER A 506 -28.13 -6.78 8.88
CA SER A 506 -29.58 -6.97 8.71
C SER A 506 -29.90 -8.41 8.31
N SER A 507 -30.98 -8.98 8.86
CA SER A 507 -31.40 -10.35 8.58
C SER A 507 -31.67 -10.58 7.09
N GLY A 508 -32.24 -9.59 6.39
CA GLY A 508 -32.45 -9.66 4.95
C GLY A 508 -31.16 -9.74 4.15
N PHE A 509 -30.08 -9.11 4.62
CA PHE A 509 -28.77 -9.21 3.96
C PHE A 509 -28.15 -10.58 4.15
N LEU A 510 -28.14 -11.08 5.39
CA LEU A 510 -27.62 -12.43 5.67
C LEU A 510 -28.39 -13.50 4.92
N ALA A 511 -29.72 -13.33 4.80
CA ALA A 511 -30.55 -14.19 3.97
C ALA A 511 -30.13 -14.09 2.50
N LEU A 512 -29.89 -12.90 1.95
CA LEU A 512 -29.41 -12.76 0.56
C LEU A 512 -28.08 -13.47 0.31
N CYS A 513 -27.19 -13.50 1.31
CA CYS A 513 -25.91 -14.19 1.23
C CYS A 513 -26.02 -15.72 1.29
N THR A 514 -27.13 -16.27 1.78
CA THR A 514 -27.32 -17.72 2.00
C THR A 514 -28.51 -18.32 1.29
N ALA A 515 -29.41 -17.50 0.75
CA ALA A 515 -30.68 -17.94 0.17
C ALA A 515 -30.43 -18.69 -1.11
N GLY A 516 -30.59 -20.01 -1.07
CA GLY A 516 -31.24 -20.80 -2.12
C GLY A 516 -32.75 -20.73 -1.99
#